data_AF-A0A7X8QKA6-F1
#
_entry.id   AF-A0A7X8QKA6-F1
#
_cell.length_a   1.000
_cell.length_b   1.000
_cell.length_c   1.000
_cell.angle_alpha   90.00
_cell.angle_beta   90.00
_cell.angle_gamma   90.00
#
_symmetry.space_group_name_H-M   'P 1'
#
loop_
_entity.id
_entity.type
_entity.pdbx_description
1 polymer ?
#
loop_
_entity_poly.entity_id
_entity_poly.type
_entity_poly.pdbx_seq_one_letter_code
_entity_poly.pdbx_strand_id
1 'polypeptide(L)'
;MTSFIVSNWGSVLFILLAITALIFLYKRGAKKKVFKILFYLVTVAEEEFGSGTGQLKFAAVTTWIYERLPAITKLLFTAKQIDNMIEAAVRRMKEYLESNEQARNLIE
;
A
#
# COMPACT_ATOMS: atom_id res chain seq x y z
N MET A 1 4.73 0.07 -42.26
CA MET A 1 4.51 0.22 -40.79
C MET A 1 5.79 0.00 -39.98
N THR A 2 6.62 -1.00 -40.29
CA THR A 2 7.89 -1.28 -39.59
C THR A 2 8.97 -0.20 -39.79
N SER A 3 8.98 0.48 -40.94
CA SER A 3 9.94 1.55 -41.27
C SER A 3 9.90 2.74 -40.31
N PHE A 4 8.73 3.07 -39.74
CA PHE A 4 8.57 4.21 -38.84
C PHE A 4 9.14 3.94 -37.44
N ILE A 5 9.02 2.70 -36.96
CA ILE A 5 9.54 2.24 -35.66
C ILE A 5 11.06 2.15 -35.69
N VAL A 6 11.64 1.64 -36.78
CA VAL A 6 13.10 1.51 -36.95
C VAL A 6 13.74 2.88 -37.16
N SER A 7 13.12 3.79 -37.92
CA SER A 7 13.64 5.14 -38.15
C SER A 7 13.61 6.04 -36.91
N ASN A 8 12.67 5.79 -35.98
CA ASN A 8 12.49 6.60 -34.76
C ASN A 8 12.71 5.77 -33.48
N TRP A 9 13.59 4.76 -33.55
CA TRP A 9 13.83 3.84 -32.44
C TRP A 9 14.23 4.55 -31.14
N GLY A 10 15.01 5.64 -31.25
CA GLY A 10 15.37 6.49 -30.11
C GLY A 10 14.16 7.17 -29.44
N SER A 11 13.20 7.65 -30.22
CA SER A 11 11.97 8.26 -29.71
C SER A 11 11.07 7.23 -29.03
N VAL A 12 10.98 6.01 -29.58
CA VAL A 12 10.24 4.89 -28.97
C VAL A 12 10.83 4.54 -27.60
N LEU A 13 12.17 4.45 -27.51
CA LEU A 13 12.87 4.14 -26.27
C LEU A 13 12.69 5.24 -25.22
N PHE A 14 12.70 6.51 -25.63
CA PHE A 14 12.44 7.65 -24.76
C PHE A 14 11.02 7.64 -24.17
N ILE A 15 10.00 7.35 -24.99
CA ILE A 15 8.61 7.24 -24.54
C ILE A 15 8.45 6.10 -23.52
N LEU A 16 9.09 4.94 -23.76
CA LEU A 16 9.07 3.82 -22.82
C LEU A 16 9.72 4.20 -21.48
N LEU A 17 10.85 4.91 -21.53
CA LEU A 17 11.56 5.40 -20.35
C LEU A 17 10.72 6.44 -19.59
N ALA A 18 10.03 7.33 -20.29
CA ALA A 18 9.11 8.29 -19.69
C ALA A 18 7.92 7.61 -18.99
N ILE A 19 7.29 6.61 -19.63
CA ILE A 19 6.19 5.84 -19.03
C ILE A 19 6.66 5.11 -17.77
N THR A 20 7.81 4.43 -17.82
CA THR A 20 8.37 3.74 -16.65
C THR A 20 8.70 4.69 -15.51
N ALA A 21 9.26 5.87 -15.81
CA ALA A 21 9.51 6.92 -14.83
C ALA A 21 8.22 7.46 -14.19
N LEU A 22 7.16 7.69 -14.99
CA LEU A 22 5.85 8.12 -14.49
C LEU A 22 5.21 7.06 -13.57
N ILE A 23 5.27 5.78 -13.95
CA ILE A 23 4.81 4.67 -13.10
C ILE A 23 5.59 4.65 -11.78
N PHE A 24 6.92 4.83 -11.83
CA PHE A 24 7.76 4.85 -10.64
C PHE A 24 7.41 6.02 -9.70
N LEU A 25 7.26 7.23 -10.24
CA LEU A 25 6.87 8.41 -9.48
C LEU A 25 5.47 8.26 -8.86
N TYR A 26 4.51 7.75 -9.64
CA TYR A 26 3.16 7.47 -9.14
C TYR A 26 3.20 6.43 -8.01
N LYS A 27 3.93 5.32 -8.16
CA LYS A 27 4.10 4.31 -7.10
C LYS A 27 4.67 4.93 -5.83
N ARG A 28 5.62 5.86 -5.93
CA ARG A 28 6.22 6.54 -4.77
C ARG A 28 5.20 7.40 -4.02
N GLY A 29 4.37 8.16 -4.72
CA GLY A 29 3.29 8.96 -4.12
C GLY A 29 2.17 8.09 -3.54
N ALA A 30 1.72 7.10 -4.30
CA ALA A 30 0.67 6.16 -3.92
C ALA A 30 1.04 5.36 -2.66
N LYS A 31 2.29 4.89 -2.55
CA LYS A 31 2.77 4.16 -1.36
C LYS A 31 2.50 4.91 -0.06
N LYS A 32 2.75 6.22 0.00
CA LYS A 32 2.48 7.02 1.20
C LYS A 32 0.98 7.06 1.54
N LYS A 33 0.12 7.20 0.53
CA LYS A 33 -1.33 7.23 0.71
C LYS A 33 -1.86 5.87 1.16
N VAL A 34 -1.41 4.79 0.51
CA VAL A 34 -1.77 3.41 0.88
C VAL A 34 -1.30 3.09 2.30
N PHE A 35 -0.09 3.50 2.69
CA PHE A 35 0.39 3.31 4.06
C PHE A 35 -0.50 4.01 5.09
N LYS A 36 -0.94 5.25 4.84
CA LYS A 36 -1.88 5.94 5.74
C LYS A 36 -3.22 5.22 5.87
N ILE A 37 -3.75 4.70 4.76
CA ILE A 37 -4.98 3.90 4.77
C ILE A 37 -4.78 2.62 5.58
N LEU A 38 -3.68 1.91 5.35
CA LEU A 38 -3.34 0.70 6.09
C LEU A 38 -3.18 0.95 7.59
N PHE A 39 -2.48 2.02 7.96
CA PHE A 39 -2.32 2.39 9.35
C PHE A 39 -3.69 2.57 10.03
N TYR A 40 -4.59 3.33 9.41
CA TYR A 40 -5.96 3.49 9.90
C TYR A 40 -6.72 2.16 9.99
N LEU A 41 -6.66 1.32 8.95
CA LEU A 41 -7.34 0.02 8.93
C LEU A 41 -6.84 -0.90 10.06
N VAL A 42 -5.53 -0.93 10.31
CA VAL A 42 -4.96 -1.76 11.36
C VAL A 42 -5.35 -1.25 12.74
N THR A 43 -5.42 0.07 12.94
CA THR A 43 -5.92 0.67 14.19
C THR A 43 -7.37 0.28 14.45
N VAL A 44 -8.24 0.38 13.44
CA VAL A 44 -9.65 -0.07 13.54
C VAL A 44 -9.72 -1.57 13.83
N ALA A 45 -8.86 -2.38 13.22
CA ALA A 45 -8.83 -3.81 13.50
C ALA A 45 -8.36 -4.13 14.93
N GLU A 46 -7.40 -3.38 15.48
CA GLU A 46 -6.99 -3.53 16.88
C GLU A 46 -8.14 -3.20 17.83
N GLU A 47 -8.85 -2.10 17.57
CA GLU A 47 -10.01 -1.66 18.35
C GLU A 47 -11.16 -2.69 18.29
N GLU A 48 -11.45 -3.25 17.11
CA GLU A 48 -12.60 -4.13 16.89
C GLU A 48 -12.35 -5.57 17.38
N PHE A 49 -11.14 -6.10 17.17
CA PHE A 49 -10.82 -7.50 17.48
C PHE A 49 -9.94 -7.68 18.71
N GLY A 50 -9.39 -6.60 19.28
CA GLY A 50 -8.58 -6.61 20.48
C GLY A 50 -7.23 -7.31 20.36
N SER A 51 -6.49 -7.38 21.46
CA SER A 51 -5.20 -8.05 21.53
C SER A 51 -5.34 -9.59 21.42
N GLY A 52 -4.30 -10.26 20.89
CA GLY A 52 -4.27 -11.72 20.76
C GLY A 52 -4.97 -12.31 19.52
N THR A 53 -5.73 -11.51 18.76
CA THR A 53 -6.50 -11.94 17.58
C THR A 53 -5.82 -11.63 16.24
N GLY A 54 -4.48 -11.71 16.19
CA GLY A 54 -3.67 -11.23 15.06
C GLY A 54 -4.10 -11.75 13.68
N GLN A 55 -4.52 -13.01 13.57
CA GLN A 55 -4.99 -13.58 12.30
C GLN A 55 -6.32 -12.96 11.82
N LEU A 56 -7.26 -12.70 12.74
CA LEU A 56 -8.53 -12.05 12.42
C LEU A 56 -8.32 -10.62 11.96
N LYS A 57 -7.48 -9.87 12.68
CA LYS A 57 -7.09 -8.50 12.31
C LYS A 57 -6.46 -8.44 10.92
N PHE A 58 -5.53 -9.34 10.63
CA PHE A 58 -4.87 -9.39 9.33
C PHE A 58 -5.86 -9.72 8.20
N ALA A 59 -6.77 -10.67 8.41
CA ALA A 59 -7.81 -11.01 7.43
C ALA A 59 -8.78 -9.84 7.18
N ALA A 60 -9.22 -9.15 8.24
CA ALA A 60 -10.08 -7.97 8.15
C ALA A 60 -9.41 -6.83 7.37
N VAL A 61 -8.18 -6.47 7.75
CA VAL A 61 -7.41 -5.40 7.07
C VAL A 61 -7.17 -5.73 5.60
N THR A 62 -6.84 -6.98 5.29
CA THR A 62 -6.67 -7.46 3.91
C THR A 62 -7.95 -7.29 3.11
N THR A 63 -9.09 -7.68 3.67
CA THR A 63 -10.40 -7.53 3.03
C THR A 63 -10.73 -6.06 2.79
N TRP A 64 -10.64 -5.22 3.81
CA TRP A 64 -10.95 -3.80 3.72
C TRP A 64 -10.06 -3.04 2.75
N ILE A 65 -8.77 -3.43 2.63
CA ILE A 65 -7.90 -2.79 1.66
C ILE A 65 -8.27 -3.17 0.23
N TYR A 66 -8.62 -4.43 -0.03
CA TYR A 66 -9.09 -4.83 -1.36
C TYR A 66 -10.42 -4.15 -1.74
N GLU A 67 -11.27 -3.83 -0.77
CA GLU A 67 -12.50 -3.07 -1.00
C GLU A 67 -12.23 -1.58 -1.28
N ARG A 68 -11.28 -0.97 -0.55
CA ARG A 68 -11.01 0.48 -0.61
C ARG A 68 -9.97 0.87 -1.67
N LEU A 69 -9.18 -0.07 -2.21
CA LEU A 69 -8.17 0.23 -3.22
C LEU A 69 -8.77 0.47 -4.61
N PRO A 70 -8.41 1.59 -5.29
CA PRO A 70 -8.70 1.77 -6.71
C PRO A 70 -8.15 0.62 -7.56
N ALA A 71 -8.85 0.25 -8.64
CA ALA A 71 -8.46 -0.87 -9.52
C ALA A 71 -7.02 -0.76 -10.06
N ILE A 72 -6.57 0.45 -10.38
CA ILE A 72 -5.19 0.74 -10.81
C ILE A 72 -4.16 0.35 -9.72
N THR A 73 -4.50 0.49 -8.44
CA THR A 73 -3.60 0.11 -7.34
C THR A 73 -3.52 -1.40 -7.21
N LYS A 74 -4.62 -2.13 -7.46
CA LYS A 74 -4.61 -3.61 -7.50
C LYS A 74 -3.73 -4.16 -8.64
N LEU A 75 -3.65 -3.43 -9.76
CA LEU A 75 -2.80 -3.80 -10.90
C LEU A 75 -1.32 -3.42 -10.68
N LEU A 76 -1.05 -2.37 -9.91
CA LEU A 76 0.30 -1.84 -9.72
C LEU A 76 1.08 -2.51 -8.58
N PHE A 77 0.40 -3.15 -7.63
CA PHE A 77 1.00 -3.81 -6.47
C PHE A 77 0.71 -5.31 -6.48
N THR A 78 1.72 -6.12 -6.18
CA THR A 78 1.53 -7.57 -5.98
C THR A 78 0.90 -7.85 -4.61
N ALA A 79 0.25 -8.99 -4.45
CA ALA A 79 -0.29 -9.42 -3.15
C ALA A 79 0.78 -9.36 -2.04
N LYS A 80 1.97 -9.93 -2.31
CA LYS A 80 3.12 -9.87 -1.39
C LYS A 80 3.56 -8.44 -1.03
N GLN A 81 3.45 -7.50 -1.96
CA GLN A 81 3.75 -6.10 -1.66
C GLN A 81 2.72 -5.49 -0.71
N ILE A 82 1.45 -5.83 -0.86
CA ILE A 82 0.38 -5.38 0.04
C ILE A 82 0.57 -6.01 1.42
N ASP A 83 0.84 -7.31 1.51
CA ASP A 83 1.08 -8.02 2.79
C ASP A 83 2.21 -7.37 3.59
N ASN A 84 3.36 -7.13 2.93
CA ASN A 84 4.50 -6.45 3.56
C ASN A 84 4.13 -5.02 4.05
N MET A 85 3.24 -4.33 3.34
CA MET A 85 2.78 -3.00 3.75
C MET A 85 1.81 -3.08 4.94
N ILE A 86 0.97 -4.12 5.01
CA ILE A 86 0.09 -4.40 6.16
C ILE A 86 0.96 -4.66 7.39
N GLU A 87 1.95 -5.54 7.29
CA GLU A 87 2.87 -5.84 8.39
C GLU A 87 3.64 -4.60 8.86
N ALA A 88 4.10 -3.77 7.92
CA ALA A 88 4.77 -2.51 8.25
C ALA A 88 3.83 -1.53 8.98
N ALA A 89 2.55 -1.49 8.59
CA ALA A 89 1.55 -0.68 9.28
C ALA A 89 1.25 -1.21 10.69
N VAL A 90 1.12 -2.53 10.87
CA VAL A 90 0.97 -3.18 12.18
C VAL A 90 2.13 -2.86 13.10
N ARG A 91 3.37 -3.02 12.61
CA ARG A 91 4.57 -2.69 13.39
C ARG A 91 4.57 -1.22 13.80
N ARG A 92 4.29 -0.31 12.86
CA ARG A 92 4.26 1.13 13.14
C ARG A 92 3.16 1.50 14.12
N MET A 93 2.00 0.84 14.05
CA MET A 93 0.93 1.03 15.02
C MET A 93 1.38 0.63 16.42
N LYS A 94 1.94 -0.58 16.59
CA LYS A 94 2.45 -1.03 17.90
C LYS A 94 3.47 -0.05 18.49
N GLU A 95 4.46 0.36 17.70
CA GLU A 95 5.44 1.38 18.11
C GLU A 95 4.76 2.72 18.51
N TYR A 96 3.68 3.09 17.84
CA TYR A 96 2.92 4.30 18.18
C TYR A 96 2.15 4.15 19.49
N LEU A 97 1.55 2.99 19.77
CA LEU A 97 0.84 2.74 21.04
C LEU A 97 1.80 2.62 22.22
N GLU A 98 2.96 2.02 22.01
CA GLU A 98 4.02 1.94 23.02
C GLU A 98 4.56 3.33 23.41
N SER A 99 4.59 4.27 22.47
CA SER A 99 5.09 5.63 22.69
C SER A 99 4.00 6.66 23.00
N ASN A 100 2.72 6.29 22.94
CA ASN A 100 1.59 7.19 23.17
C ASN A 100 0.49 6.49 23.98
N GLU A 101 0.52 6.69 25.30
CA GLU A 101 -0.45 6.10 26.23
C GLU A 101 -1.89 6.55 25.96
N GLN A 102 -2.11 7.79 25.50
CA GLN A 102 -3.44 8.26 25.15
C GLN A 102 -4.00 7.49 23.95
N ALA A 103 -3.15 7.26 22.94
CA ALA A 103 -3.54 6.46 21.78
C ALA A 103 -3.81 5.01 22.17
N ARG A 104 -3.00 4.43 23.06
CA ARG A 104 -3.21 3.07 23.57
C ARG A 104 -4.54 2.93 24.28
N ASN A 105 -4.84 3.80 25.25
CA ASN A 105 -6.09 3.76 26.02
C ASN A 105 -7.37 3.99 25.19
N LEU A 106 -7.23 4.48 23.94
CA LEU A 106 -8.36 4.67 23.03
C LEU A 106 -8.73 3.39 22.29
N ILE A 107 -7.80 2.46 22.11
CA ILE A 107 -8.00 1.28 21.24
C ILE A 107 -7.69 -0.07 21.92
N GLU A 108 -7.02 -0.07 23.08
CA GLU A 108 -6.83 -1.22 23.99
C GLU A 108 -7.52 -0.94 25.33
#